data_AF-A0A7C2VZC8-F1
#
_entry.id   AF-A0A7C2VZC8-F1
#
_cell.length_a   1.000
_cell.length_b   1.000
_cell.length_c   1.000
_cell.angle_alpha   90.00
_cell.angle_beta   90.00
_cell.angle_gamma   90.00
#
_symmetry.space_group_name_H-M   'P 1'
#
loop_
_entity.id
_entity.type
_entity.pdbx_description
1 polymer ?
#
loop_
_entity_poly.entity_id
_entity_poly.type
_entity_poly.pdbx_seq_one_letter_code
_entity_poly.pdbx_strand_id
1 'polypeptide(L)'
;MRRKDMIFALSISIALLGVLSFQAYTTAGRGRRPGPPPREPMMASDQLLERSWFYLCFELNPTEEQLTKLRQAYKEAWERSNRLRERLRTSRRDPEAVRRLFRTEMERIRSALHDRLRDILSPDQMADLLRWEELQTRFPPRPRRR
;
A
#
# COMPACT_ATOMS: atom_id res chain seq x y z
N MET A 1 25.49 38.81 47.20
CA MET A 1 24.19 38.92 46.50
C MET A 1 23.21 39.67 47.38
N ARG A 2 22.56 40.73 46.88
CA ARG A 2 21.55 41.45 47.67
C ARG A 2 20.30 40.57 47.78
N ARG A 3 19.54 40.68 48.87
CA ARG A 3 18.29 39.90 49.09
C ARG A 3 17.35 39.91 47.88
N LYS A 4 17.32 41.01 47.12
CA LYS A 4 16.52 41.19 45.90
C LYS A 4 16.98 40.28 44.76
N ASP A 5 18.29 40.09 44.59
CA ASP A 5 18.88 39.22 43.55
C ASP A 5 18.59 37.73 43.85
N MET A 6 18.56 37.37 45.14
CA MET A 6 18.25 36.02 45.59
C MET A 6 16.76 35.68 45.40
N ILE A 7 15.86 36.64 45.62
CA ILE A 7 14.42 36.47 45.38
C ILE A 7 14.12 36.35 43.87
N PHE A 8 14.82 37.12 43.02
CA PHE A 8 14.71 36.99 41.57
C PHE A 8 15.24 35.65 41.04
N ALA A 9 16.38 35.17 41.55
CA ALA A 9 16.90 33.86 41.17
C ALA A 9 15.96 32.71 41.60
N LEU A 10 15.34 32.83 42.77
CA LEU A 10 14.40 31.84 43.29
C LEU A 10 13.10 31.79 42.46
N SER A 11 12.57 32.95 42.05
CA SER A 11 11.34 33.00 41.23
C SER A 11 11.55 32.41 39.83
N ILE A 12 12.70 32.67 39.21
CA ILE A 12 13.08 32.08 37.91
C ILE A 12 13.20 30.56 38.03
N SER A 13 13.81 30.07 39.12
CA SER A 13 13.98 28.63 39.35
C SER A 13 12.63 27.91 39.53
N ILE A 14 11.68 28.53 40.24
CA ILE A 14 10.32 27.99 40.42
C ILE A 14 9.55 27.99 39.09
N ALA A 15 9.67 29.05 38.30
CA ALA A 15 9.05 29.12 36.98
C ALA A 15 9.60 28.03 36.03
N LEU A 16 10.91 27.80 36.03
CA LEU A 16 11.55 26.75 35.24
C LEU A 16 11.11 25.34 35.66
N LEU A 17 11.00 25.08 36.96
CA LEU A 17 10.49 23.81 37.49
C LEU A 17 9.03 23.57 37.09
N GLY A 18 8.21 24.62 37.05
CA GLY A 18 6.83 24.57 36.56
C GLY A 18 6.74 24.16 35.09
N VAL A 19 7.56 24.77 34.22
CA VAL A 19 7.60 24.45 32.78
C VAL A 19 8.06 23.01 32.54
N LEU A 20 9.09 22.54 33.25
CA LEU A 20 9.59 21.17 33.13
C LEU A 20 8.54 20.13 33.58
N SER A 21 7.82 20.41 34.67
CA SER A 21 6.76 19.53 35.18
C SER A 21 5.57 19.44 34.22
N PHE A 22 5.20 20.56 33.58
CA PHE A 22 4.15 20.58 32.56
C PHE A 22 4.54 19.83 31.28
N GLN A 23 5.82 19.92 30.85
CA GLN A 23 6.31 19.13 29.73
C GLN A 23 6.31 17.63 30.04
N ALA A 24 6.70 17.22 31.25
CA ALA A 24 6.64 15.82 31.67
C ALA A 24 5.19 15.29 31.70
N TYR A 25 4.24 16.09 32.19
CA TYR A 25 2.83 15.72 32.23
C TYR A 25 2.21 15.60 30.83
N THR A 26 2.55 16.51 29.91
CA THR A 26 2.03 16.48 28.52
C THR A 26 2.69 15.43 27.62
N THR A 27 3.93 15.01 27.92
CA THR A 27 4.60 13.90 27.19
C THR A 27 4.25 12.52 27.75
N ALA A 28 4.00 12.38 29.05
CA ALA A 28 3.58 11.12 29.66
C ALA A 28 2.15 10.69 29.26
N GLY A 29 1.31 11.62 28.80
CA GLY A 29 -0.07 11.38 28.37
C GLY A 29 -0.26 10.97 26.90
N ARG A 30 0.78 10.98 26.05
CA ARG A 30 0.70 10.37 24.71
C ARG A 30 0.90 8.87 24.83
N GLY A 31 -0.06 8.24 25.51
CA GLY A 31 -0.35 6.83 25.34
C GLY A 31 -0.29 6.53 23.85
N ARG A 32 0.66 5.66 23.51
CA ARG A 32 0.86 5.10 22.19
C ARG A 32 -0.46 4.45 21.81
N ARG A 33 -1.36 5.22 21.17
CA ARG A 33 -2.53 4.64 20.50
C ARG A 33 -1.94 3.51 19.66
N PRO A 34 -2.45 2.28 19.79
CA PRO A 34 -2.11 1.24 18.85
C PRO A 34 -2.40 1.86 17.49
N GLY A 35 -1.34 2.18 16.74
CA GLY A 35 -1.53 2.54 15.34
C GLY A 35 -2.31 1.41 14.70
N PRO A 36 -3.08 1.67 13.64
CA PRO A 36 -3.61 0.58 12.84
C PRO A 36 -2.48 -0.43 12.60
N PRO A 37 -2.74 -1.75 12.74
CA PRO A 37 -1.70 -2.76 12.62
C PRO A 37 -0.88 -2.44 11.37
N PRO A 38 0.46 -2.49 11.43
CA PRO A 38 1.29 -2.18 10.28
C PRO A 38 0.72 -2.99 9.12
N ARG A 39 0.16 -2.29 8.12
CA ARG A 39 -0.24 -2.93 6.87
C ARG A 39 1.04 -3.63 6.42
N GLU A 40 1.05 -4.96 6.44
CA GLU A 40 2.14 -5.72 5.86
C GLU A 40 2.44 -5.07 4.52
N PRO A 41 3.71 -4.76 4.20
CA PRO A 41 4.03 -4.14 2.93
C PRO A 41 3.49 -5.07 1.84
N MET A 42 2.34 -4.69 1.26
CA MET A 42 1.72 -5.39 0.15
C MET A 42 2.82 -5.49 -0.89
N MET A 43 3.15 -6.71 -1.31
CA MET A 43 4.24 -6.89 -2.25
C MET A 43 3.87 -6.18 -3.54
N ALA A 44 4.86 -5.66 -4.26
CA ALA A 44 4.66 -4.97 -5.53
C ALA A 44 3.80 -5.76 -6.52
N SER A 45 3.93 -7.08 -6.48
CA SER A 45 3.15 -8.05 -7.25
C SER A 45 1.65 -7.96 -6.96
N ASP A 46 1.29 -7.60 -5.74
CA ASP A 46 -0.09 -7.63 -5.24
C ASP A 46 -0.91 -6.43 -5.75
N GLN A 47 -0.21 -5.42 -6.31
CA GLN A 47 -0.78 -4.22 -6.93
C GLN A 47 -0.64 -4.23 -8.46
N LEU A 48 -0.12 -5.30 -9.06
CA LEU A 48 0.15 -5.31 -10.51
C LEU A 48 -1.14 -5.17 -11.33
N LEU A 49 -2.25 -5.71 -10.84
CA LEU A 49 -3.56 -5.58 -11.48
C LEU A 49 -3.99 -4.10 -11.56
N GLU A 50 -3.92 -3.38 -10.45
CA GLU A 50 -4.30 -1.98 -10.38
C GLU A 50 -3.35 -1.08 -11.19
N ARG A 51 -2.05 -1.41 -11.17
CA ARG A 51 -1.04 -0.65 -11.93
C ARG A 51 -1.13 -0.91 -13.44
N SER A 52 -1.40 -2.15 -13.87
CA SER A 52 -1.61 -2.48 -15.29
C SER A 52 -2.86 -1.81 -15.85
N TRP A 53 -3.93 -1.72 -15.05
CA TRP A 53 -5.12 -0.94 -15.42
C TRP A 53 -4.77 0.54 -15.67
N PHE A 54 -4.00 1.15 -14.77
CA PHE A 54 -3.55 2.53 -14.95
C PHE A 54 -2.70 2.70 -16.22
N TYR A 55 -1.72 1.82 -16.41
CA TYR A 55 -0.86 1.83 -17.59
C TYR A 55 -1.66 1.73 -18.90
N LEU A 56 -2.65 0.83 -18.94
CA LEU A 56 -3.55 0.72 -20.10
C LEU A 56 -4.32 2.01 -20.37
N CYS A 57 -4.93 2.59 -19.33
CA CYS A 57 -5.79 3.77 -19.51
C CYS A 57 -5.02 5.03 -19.94
N PHE A 58 -3.78 5.20 -19.49
CA PHE A 58 -3.05 6.47 -19.65
C PHE A 58 -1.85 6.41 -20.59
N GLU A 59 -1.21 5.26 -20.74
CA GLU A 59 0.03 5.12 -21.52
C GLU A 59 -0.20 4.37 -22.82
N LEU A 60 -1.06 3.34 -22.79
CA LEU A 60 -1.29 2.46 -23.94
C LEU A 60 -2.35 3.00 -24.93
N ASN A 61 -3.02 4.10 -24.55
CA ASN A 61 -4.00 4.84 -25.35
C ASN A 61 -4.97 3.96 -26.17
N PRO A 62 -5.72 3.04 -25.53
CA PRO A 62 -6.71 2.22 -26.20
C PRO A 62 -7.84 3.08 -26.78
N THR A 63 -8.52 2.59 -27.81
CA THR A 63 -9.73 3.24 -28.32
C THR A 63 -10.86 3.19 -27.29
N GLU A 64 -11.86 4.07 -27.41
CA GLU A 64 -13.04 4.05 -26.52
C GLU A 64 -13.79 2.72 -26.53
N GLU A 65 -13.86 2.07 -27.70
CA GLU A 65 -14.46 0.74 -27.82
C GLU A 65 -13.65 -0.32 -27.06
N GLN A 66 -12.32 -0.31 -27.20
CA GLN A 66 -11.44 -1.18 -26.44
C GLN A 66 -11.57 -0.90 -24.95
N LEU A 67 -11.55 0.37 -24.52
CA LEU A 67 -11.64 0.78 -23.13
C LEU A 67 -12.91 0.25 -22.44
N THR A 68 -14.03 0.21 -23.16
CA THR A 68 -15.29 -0.37 -22.67
C THR A 68 -15.15 -1.87 -22.38
N LYS A 69 -14.55 -2.63 -23.30
CA LYS A 69 -14.30 -4.07 -23.13
C LYS A 69 -13.25 -4.35 -22.04
N LEU A 70 -12.18 -3.55 -22.02
CA LEU A 70 -11.12 -3.63 -21.01
C LEU A 70 -11.67 -3.40 -19.60
N ARG A 71 -12.55 -2.41 -19.42
CA ARG A 71 -13.19 -2.11 -18.13
C ARG A 71 -13.94 -3.33 -17.59
N GLN A 72 -14.68 -4.04 -18.44
CA GLN A 72 -15.41 -5.23 -18.04
C GLN A 72 -14.45 -6.36 -17.63
N ALA A 73 -13.41 -6.61 -18.42
CA ALA A 73 -12.39 -7.62 -18.11
C ALA A 73 -11.68 -7.35 -16.78
N TYR A 74 -11.26 -6.10 -16.55
CA TYR A 74 -10.60 -5.70 -15.31
C TYR A 74 -11.53 -5.70 -14.10
N LYS A 75 -12.80 -5.31 -14.25
CA LYS A 75 -13.80 -5.39 -13.18
C LYS A 75 -13.94 -6.84 -12.70
N GLU A 76 -14.06 -7.79 -13.61
CA GLU A 76 -14.18 -9.21 -13.24
C GLU A 76 -12.92 -9.75 -12.55
N ALA A 77 -11.74 -9.39 -13.04
CA ALA A 77 -10.47 -9.77 -12.41
C ALA A 77 -10.34 -9.16 -11.00
N TRP A 78 -10.72 -7.88 -10.83
CA TRP A 78 -10.71 -7.19 -9.55
C TRP A 78 -11.69 -7.81 -8.54
N GLU A 79 -12.91 -8.12 -8.96
CA GLU A 79 -13.88 -8.80 -8.11
C GLU A 79 -13.40 -10.18 -7.66
N ARG A 80 -12.78 -10.96 -8.56
CA ARG A 80 -12.16 -12.25 -8.22
C ARG A 80 -11.03 -12.07 -7.22
N SER A 81 -10.16 -11.08 -7.42
CA SER A 81 -9.05 -10.77 -6.51
C SER A 81 -9.57 -10.38 -5.12
N ASN A 82 -10.62 -9.55 -5.04
CA ASN A 82 -11.22 -9.17 -3.76
C ASN A 82 -11.87 -10.34 -3.03
N ARG A 83 -12.59 -11.21 -3.74
CA ARG A 83 -13.12 -12.45 -3.14
C ARG A 83 -12.01 -13.35 -2.60
N LEU A 84 -10.88 -13.45 -3.33
CA LEU A 84 -9.70 -14.17 -2.86
C LEU A 84 -9.12 -13.52 -1.59
N ARG A 85 -8.93 -12.20 -1.59
CA ARG A 85 -8.42 -11.45 -0.43
C ARG A 85 -9.30 -11.67 0.81
N GLU A 86 -10.62 -11.59 0.67
CA GLU A 86 -11.54 -11.80 1.79
C GLU A 86 -11.52 -13.25 2.31
N ARG A 87 -11.50 -14.23 1.38
CA ARG A 87 -11.39 -15.65 1.73
C ARG A 87 -10.10 -15.96 2.49
N LEU A 88 -9.00 -15.32 2.12
CA LEU A 88 -7.71 -15.52 2.77
C LEU A 88 -7.57 -14.73 4.07
N ARG A 89 -8.24 -13.57 4.21
CA ARG A 89 -8.24 -12.77 5.44
C ARG A 89 -8.82 -13.52 6.64
N THR A 90 -9.81 -14.38 6.39
CA THR A 90 -10.49 -15.19 7.42
C THR A 90 -9.88 -16.59 7.57
N SER A 91 -8.85 -16.91 6.78
CA SER A 91 -8.18 -18.22 6.83
C SER A 91 -7.39 -18.39 8.12
N ARG A 92 -7.56 -19.54 8.79
CA ARG A 92 -6.77 -19.95 9.96
C ARG A 92 -5.45 -20.66 9.59
N ARG A 93 -5.12 -20.72 8.30
CA ARG A 93 -3.87 -21.33 7.81
C ARG A 93 -2.66 -20.51 8.24
N ASP A 94 -1.51 -21.17 8.28
CA ASP A 94 -0.21 -20.52 8.44
C ASP A 94 -0.01 -19.35 7.44
N PRO A 95 0.56 -18.20 7.87
CA PRO A 95 0.75 -17.04 7.00
C PRO A 95 1.52 -17.32 5.72
N GLU A 96 2.50 -18.23 5.74
CA GLU A 96 3.28 -18.57 4.55
C GLU A 96 2.44 -19.40 3.56
N ALA A 97 1.64 -20.33 4.08
CA ALA A 97 0.67 -21.07 3.27
C ALA A 97 -0.36 -20.13 2.62
N VAL A 98 -0.85 -19.12 3.36
CA VAL A 98 -1.74 -18.07 2.83
C VAL A 98 -1.06 -17.29 1.72
N ARG A 99 0.21 -16.87 1.89
CA ARG A 99 0.98 -16.15 0.87
C ARG A 99 1.22 -16.98 -0.39
N ARG A 100 1.53 -18.28 -0.26
CA ARG A 100 1.70 -19.18 -1.43
C ARG A 100 0.39 -19.36 -2.19
N LEU A 101 -0.72 -19.56 -1.48
CA LEU A 101 -2.06 -19.65 -2.08
C LEU A 101 -2.44 -18.35 -2.78
N PHE A 102 -2.23 -17.21 -2.14
CA PHE A 102 -2.50 -15.90 -2.72
C PHE A 102 -1.75 -15.72 -4.04
N ARG A 103 -0.42 -15.98 -4.07
CA ARG A 103 0.39 -15.88 -5.29
C ARG A 103 -0.14 -16.78 -6.40
N THR A 104 -0.44 -18.04 -6.09
CA THR A 104 -0.93 -19.02 -7.07
C THR A 104 -2.27 -18.61 -7.67
N GLU A 105 -3.21 -18.18 -6.83
CA GLU A 105 -4.55 -17.78 -7.26
C GLU A 105 -4.53 -16.45 -8.01
N MET A 106 -3.69 -15.50 -7.58
CA MET A 106 -3.49 -14.23 -8.31
C MET A 106 -2.87 -14.47 -9.69
N GLU A 107 -1.93 -15.40 -9.81
CA GLU A 107 -1.38 -15.80 -11.11
C GLU A 107 -2.49 -16.28 -12.05
N ARG A 108 -3.36 -17.18 -11.57
CA ARG A 108 -4.50 -17.68 -12.34
C ARG A 108 -5.46 -16.57 -12.77
N ILE A 109 -5.76 -15.62 -11.87
CA ILE A 109 -6.59 -14.46 -12.20
C ILE A 109 -5.93 -13.63 -13.29
N ARG A 110 -4.60 -13.40 -13.20
CA ARG A 110 -3.85 -12.63 -14.18
C ARG A 110 -3.78 -13.34 -15.54
N SER A 111 -3.48 -14.63 -15.58
CA SER A 111 -3.47 -15.40 -16.84
C SER A 111 -4.83 -15.35 -17.53
N ALA A 112 -5.92 -15.55 -16.77
CA ALA A 112 -7.28 -15.46 -17.33
C ALA A 112 -7.62 -14.03 -17.82
N LEU A 113 -7.09 -13.00 -17.16
CA LEU A 113 -7.21 -11.63 -17.64
C LEU A 113 -6.44 -11.46 -18.95
N HIS A 114 -5.17 -11.87 -19.01
CA HIS A 114 -4.34 -11.79 -20.22
C HIS A 114 -4.96 -12.48 -21.42
N ASP A 115 -5.57 -13.65 -21.22
CA ASP A 115 -6.28 -14.35 -22.29
C ASP A 115 -7.39 -13.47 -22.88
N ARG A 116 -8.20 -12.82 -22.04
CA ARG A 116 -9.23 -11.87 -22.51
C ARG A 116 -8.64 -10.60 -23.13
N LEU A 117 -7.51 -10.11 -22.62
CA LEU A 117 -6.88 -8.92 -23.17
C LEU A 117 -6.36 -9.17 -24.60
N ARG A 118 -5.94 -10.39 -24.94
CA ARG A 118 -5.55 -10.76 -26.32
C ARG A 118 -6.70 -10.65 -27.32
N ASP A 119 -7.94 -10.80 -26.88
CA ASP A 119 -9.12 -10.66 -27.74
C ASP A 119 -9.52 -9.18 -27.95
N ILE A 120 -8.98 -8.26 -27.14
CA ILE A 120 -9.37 -6.84 -27.12
C ILE A 120 -8.26 -5.94 -27.66
N LEU A 121 -7.02 -6.21 -27.27
CA LEU A 121 -5.84 -5.44 -27.63
C LEU A 121 -5.24 -5.96 -28.94
N SER A 122 -4.58 -5.06 -29.68
CA SER A 122 -3.74 -5.51 -30.80
C SER A 122 -2.55 -6.33 -30.28
N PRO A 123 -1.90 -7.15 -31.13
CA PRO A 123 -0.70 -7.88 -30.75
C PRO A 123 0.41 -6.97 -30.20
N ASP A 124 0.60 -5.78 -30.79
CA ASP A 124 1.61 -4.81 -30.36
C ASP A 124 1.27 -4.22 -28.98
N GLN A 125 0.00 -3.83 -28.78
CA GLN A 125 -0.51 -3.34 -27.50
C GLN A 125 -0.34 -4.38 -26.38
N MET A 126 -0.63 -5.64 -26.69
CA MET A 126 -0.46 -6.74 -25.75
C MET A 126 1.02 -6.99 -25.43
N ALA A 127 1.90 -6.93 -26.44
CA ALA A 127 3.34 -7.10 -26.24
C ALA A 127 3.92 -5.99 -25.36
N ASP A 128 3.49 -4.75 -25.55
CA ASP A 128 3.91 -3.61 -24.73
C ASP A 128 3.43 -3.73 -23.29
N LEU A 129 2.17 -4.14 -23.09
CA LEU A 129 1.64 -4.44 -21.76
C LEU A 129 2.47 -5.50 -21.04
N LEU A 130 2.72 -6.64 -21.68
CA LEU A 130 3.47 -7.75 -21.08
C LEU A 130 4.90 -7.35 -20.72
N ARG A 131 5.57 -6.60 -21.60
CA ARG A 131 6.91 -6.06 -21.35
C ARG A 131 6.91 -5.13 -20.15
N TRP A 132 5.93 -4.24 -20.06
CA TRP A 132 5.79 -3.33 -18.94
C TRP A 132 5.56 -4.11 -17.63
N GLU A 133 4.68 -5.11 -17.62
CA GLU A 133 4.42 -5.95 -16.44
C GLU A 133 5.67 -6.71 -15.99
N GLU A 134 6.44 -7.27 -16.92
CA GLU A 134 7.71 -7.94 -16.61
C GLU A 134 8.67 -7.00 -15.87
N LEU A 135 8.83 -5.77 -16.36
CA LEU A 135 9.65 -4.75 -15.70
C LEU A 135 9.19 -4.43 -14.27
N GLN A 136 7.87 -4.42 -14.03
CA GLN A 136 7.33 -4.19 -12.69
C GLN A 136 7.59 -5.35 -11.72
N THR A 137 7.62 -6.59 -12.21
CA THR A 137 7.89 -7.76 -11.37
C THR A 137 9.38 -7.94 -11.07
N ARG A 138 10.26 -7.49 -11.98
CA ARG A 138 11.72 -7.60 -11.84
C ARG A 138 12.32 -6.64 -10.82
N PHE A 139 11.67 -5.48 -10.62
CA PHE A 139 12.10 -4.45 -9.66
C PHE A 139 10.98 -4.16 -8.65
N PRO A 140 10.80 -4.99 -7.60
CA PRO A 140 9.86 -4.64 -6.55
C PRO A 140 10.30 -3.30 -5.91
N PRO A 141 9.38 -2.32 -5.67
CA PRO A 141 9.62 -1.15 -4.84
C PRO A 141 10.52 -1.49 -3.66
N ARG A 142 11.67 -0.82 -3.60
CA ARG A 142 12.57 -0.90 -2.47
C ARG A 142 11.76 -0.58 -1.21
N PRO A 143 11.82 -1.40 -0.15
CA PRO A 143 11.14 -1.07 1.08
C PRO A 143 11.61 0.32 1.51
N ARG A 144 10.67 1.25 1.68
CA ARG A 144 10.94 2.58 2.23
C ARG A 144 11.62 2.34 3.58
N ARG A 145 12.93 2.57 3.66
CA ARG A 145 13.65 2.58 4.94
C ARG A 145 12.99 3.69 5.77
N ARG A 146 12.26 3.29 6.80
CA ARG A 146 11.81 4.19 7.87
C ARG A 146 12.95 4.36 8.86
#